data_AF-A0A392NS81-F1
#
_entry.id   AF-A0A392NS81-F1
#
_cell.length_a   1.000
_cell.length_b   1.000
_cell.length_c   1.000
_cell.angle_alpha   90.00
_cell.angle_beta   90.00
_cell.angle_gamma   90.00
#
_symmetry.space_group_name_H-M   'P 1'
#
loop_
_entity.id
_entity.type
_entity.pdbx_description
1 polymer ?
#
loop_
_entity_poly.entity_id
_entity_poly.type
_entity_poly.pdbx_seq_one_letter_code
_entity_poly.pdbx_strand_id
1 'polypeptide(L)'
;MWYGVAAKDACKLEEVMRKHLPELFEEQPDLLHKLVTQLSPSILKSKGVPVYRCVQNPGDFVLTFPRAYHSGFNCGFNCAEAVNVAPVDWLRHGHIAIDLYREQRRKTSISHDKLLLGAAREAVRAQWEITLLKKNT
;
A
#
# COMPACT_ATOMS: atom_id res chain seq x y z
N MET A 1 6.12 1.40 17.20
CA MET A 1 4.66 1.25 17.39
C MET A 1 3.96 1.54 16.08
N TRP A 2 3.04 0.69 15.64
CA TRP A 2 2.33 0.80 14.36
C TRP A 2 0.81 0.87 14.54
N TYR A 3 0.16 1.63 13.67
CA TYR A 3 -1.29 1.69 13.51
C TYR A 3 -1.63 1.42 12.04
N GLY A 4 -2.59 0.56 11.78
CA GLY A 4 -2.98 0.15 10.43
C GLY A 4 -4.49 0.24 10.20
N VAL A 5 -4.87 0.59 8.97
CA VAL A 5 -6.24 0.59 8.46
C VAL A 5 -6.29 -0.27 7.21
N ALA A 6 -7.25 -1.19 7.15
CA ALA A 6 -7.38 -2.15 6.06
C ALA A 6 -7.74 -1.47 4.74
N ALA A 7 -7.34 -2.10 3.63
CA ALA A 7 -7.59 -1.60 2.27
C ALA A 7 -9.06 -1.28 1.97
N LYS A 8 -9.98 -2.11 2.50
CA LYS A 8 -11.43 -1.92 2.34
C LYS A 8 -11.94 -0.62 2.99
N ASP A 9 -11.23 -0.11 3.99
CA ASP A 9 -11.58 1.08 4.76
C ASP A 9 -10.77 2.32 4.31
N ALA A 10 -9.94 2.19 3.26
CA ALA A 10 -9.08 3.25 2.75
C ALA A 10 -9.87 4.50 2.36
N CYS A 11 -10.91 4.38 1.52
CA CYS A 11 -11.74 5.51 1.12
C CYS A 11 -12.38 6.21 2.33
N LYS A 12 -12.84 5.43 3.32
CA LYS A 12 -13.45 5.97 4.54
C LYS A 12 -12.44 6.77 5.36
N LEU A 13 -11.20 6.29 5.46
CA LEU A 13 -10.12 7.04 6.09
C LEU A 13 -9.84 8.36 5.35
N GLU A 14 -9.73 8.31 4.03
CA GLU A 14 -9.48 9.50 3.20
C GLU A 14 -10.59 10.55 3.37
N GLU A 15 -11.86 10.13 3.40
CA GLU A 15 -13.00 11.01 3.67
C GLU A 15 -12.94 11.62 5.08
N VAL A 16 -12.62 10.83 6.09
CA VAL A 16 -12.50 11.32 7.47
C VAL A 16 -11.36 12.33 7.58
N MET A 17 -10.22 12.09 6.93
CA MET A 17 -9.11 13.05 6.90
C MET A 17 -9.51 14.35 6.23
N ARG A 18 -10.14 14.31 5.05
CA ARG A 18 -10.64 15.50 4.36
C ARG A 18 -11.62 16.31 5.21
N LYS A 19 -12.56 15.63 5.88
CA LYS A 19 -13.55 16.28 6.76
C LYS A 19 -12.93 16.87 8.03
N HIS A 20 -11.87 16.27 8.55
CA HIS A 20 -11.27 16.70 9.82
C HIS A 20 -10.22 17.80 9.63
N LEU A 21 -9.64 17.94 8.43
CA LEU A 21 -8.59 18.91 8.13
C LEU A 21 -8.92 19.74 6.86
N PRO A 22 -10.12 20.34 6.76
CA PRO A 22 -10.60 20.94 5.52
C PRO A 22 -9.66 22.02 4.98
N GLU A 23 -9.22 22.95 5.83
CA GLU A 23 -8.30 24.05 5.47
C GLU A 23 -6.98 23.52 4.88
N LEU A 24 -6.41 22.49 5.49
CA LEU A 24 -5.14 21.91 5.05
C LEU A 24 -5.27 21.17 3.70
N PHE A 25 -6.45 20.62 3.40
CA PHE A 25 -6.75 20.05 2.07
C PHE A 25 -7.11 21.11 1.02
N GLU A 26 -7.64 22.27 1.43
CA GLU A 26 -7.85 23.41 0.54
C GLU A 26 -6.50 24.00 0.10
N GLU A 27 -5.58 24.18 1.04
CA GLU A 27 -4.21 24.64 0.74
C GLU A 27 -3.43 23.59 -0.05
N GLN A 28 -3.59 22.30 0.28
CA GLN A 28 -2.85 21.20 -0.33
C GLN A 28 -3.77 20.02 -0.67
N PRO A 29 -4.39 19.99 -1.86
CA PRO A 29 -5.28 18.92 -2.27
C PRO A 29 -4.64 17.51 -2.29
N ASP A 30 -3.32 17.44 -2.41
CA ASP A 30 -2.51 16.22 -2.42
C ASP A 30 -1.93 15.83 -1.04
N LEU A 31 -2.43 16.44 0.05
CA LEU A 31 -1.91 16.27 1.42
C LEU A 31 -1.71 14.81 1.85
N LEU A 32 -2.66 13.93 1.52
CA LEU A 32 -2.61 12.49 1.86
C LEU A 32 -1.35 11.79 1.35
N HIS A 33 -0.68 12.39 0.37
CA HIS A 33 0.47 11.81 -0.31
C HIS A 33 1.80 12.40 0.11
N LYS A 34 1.77 13.50 0.88
CA LYS A 34 2.97 14.19 1.36
C LYS A 34 3.51 13.61 2.67
N LEU A 35 2.79 12.67 3.31
CA LEU A 35 3.21 11.97 4.53
C LEU A 35 3.50 12.88 5.74
N VAL A 36 2.97 14.10 5.75
CA VAL A 36 3.22 15.10 6.81
C VAL A 36 2.15 15.14 7.90
N THR A 37 1.02 14.47 7.69
CA THR A 37 -0.16 14.63 8.55
C THR A 37 -0.44 13.37 9.33
N GLN A 38 -0.50 13.50 10.66
CA GLN A 38 -0.92 12.42 11.55
C GLN A 38 -2.28 12.72 12.18
N LEU A 39 -3.23 11.78 12.04
CA LEU A 39 -4.52 11.85 12.71
C LEU A 39 -4.59 10.78 13.81
N SER A 40 -5.10 11.15 14.99
CA SER A 40 -5.21 10.23 16.11
C SER A 40 -6.10 9.02 15.78
N PRO A 41 -5.66 7.78 16.08
CA PRO A 41 -6.48 6.57 15.96
C PRO A 41 -7.84 6.68 16.65
N SER A 42 -7.92 7.41 17.77
CA SER A 42 -9.17 7.62 18.50
C SER A 42 -10.18 8.44 17.71
N ILE A 43 -9.72 9.42 16.93
CA ILE A 43 -10.57 10.23 16.04
C ILE A 43 -11.07 9.36 14.88
N LEU A 44 -10.18 8.56 14.28
CA LEU A 44 -10.56 7.61 13.22
C LEU A 44 -11.62 6.61 13.72
N LYS A 45 -11.42 6.03 14.90
CA LYS A 45 -12.38 5.11 15.53
C LYS A 45 -13.73 5.78 15.83
N SER A 46 -13.74 7.01 16.35
CA SER A 46 -15.00 7.72 16.64
C SER A 46 -15.81 8.06 15.37
N LYS A 47 -15.14 8.12 14.21
CA LYS A 47 -15.76 8.25 12.89
C LYS A 47 -16.00 6.89 12.20
N GLY A 48 -15.84 5.79 12.93
CA GLY A 48 -16.14 4.44 12.49
C GLY A 48 -15.11 3.83 11.54
N VAL A 49 -13.89 4.37 11.45
CA VAL A 49 -12.79 3.74 10.71
C VAL A 49 -12.12 2.70 11.62
N PRO A 50 -12.08 1.41 11.25
CA PRO A 50 -11.37 0.40 12.03
C PRO A 50 -9.86 0.68 12.01
N VAL A 51 -9.26 0.78 13.20
CA VAL A 51 -7.81 0.95 13.36
C VAL A 51 -7.24 -0.16 14.23
N TYR A 52 -6.21 -0.82 13.72
CA TYR A 52 -5.49 -1.92 14.38
C TYR A 52 -4.12 -1.43 14.86
N ARG A 53 -3.65 -1.98 15.97
CA ARG A 53 -2.37 -1.62 16.60
C ARG A 53 -1.41 -2.81 16.55
N CYS A 54 -0.16 -2.56 16.22
CA CYS A 54 0.93 -3.54 16.25
C CYS A 54 2.14 -2.97 17.00
N VAL A 55 2.76 -3.80 17.85
CA VAL A 55 4.03 -3.49 18.52
C VAL A 55 5.11 -4.31 17.80
N GLN A 56 6.13 -3.64 17.27
CA GLN A 56 7.27 -4.30 16.63
C GLN A 56 8.47 -4.21 17.57
N ASN A 57 9.02 -5.35 17.96
CA ASN A 57 10.25 -5.44 18.75
C ASN A 57 11.45 -5.76 17.84
N PRO A 58 12.70 -5.64 18.34
CA PRO A 58 13.87 -6.04 17.57
C PRO A 58 13.78 -7.50 17.12
N GLY A 59 13.98 -7.75 15.83
CA GLY A 59 13.86 -9.07 15.21
C GLY A 59 12.48 -9.36 14.60
N ASP A 60 11.45 -8.56 14.90
CA ASP A 60 10.11 -8.74 14.34
C ASP A 60 9.99 -8.11 12.93
N PHE A 61 9.23 -8.78 12.07
CA PHE A 61 8.76 -8.23 10.80
C PHE A 61 7.37 -7.61 10.94
N VAL A 62 7.14 -6.52 10.22
CA VAL A 62 5.80 -5.93 10.02
C VAL A 62 5.48 -5.95 8.54
N LEU A 63 4.37 -6.58 8.17
CA LEU A 63 3.90 -6.65 6.79
C LEU A 63 2.72 -5.71 6.57
N THR A 64 2.84 -4.84 5.56
CA THR A 64 1.77 -3.94 5.12
C THR A 64 1.17 -4.44 3.81
N PHE A 65 -0.15 -4.62 3.79
CA PHE A 65 -0.88 -5.10 2.61
C PHE A 65 -1.17 -3.98 1.59
N PRO A 66 -1.47 -4.33 0.32
CA PRO A 66 -1.79 -3.34 -0.71
C PRO A 66 -2.94 -2.40 -0.30
N ARG A 67 -2.76 -1.09 -0.49
CA ARG A 67 -3.72 -0.03 -0.10
C ARG A 67 -4.07 0.01 1.39
N ALA A 68 -3.34 -0.68 2.26
CA ALA A 68 -3.46 -0.51 3.70
C ALA A 68 -2.73 0.76 4.16
N TYR A 69 -3.48 1.70 4.73
CA TYR A 69 -2.89 2.89 5.36
C TYR A 69 -2.22 2.49 6.67
N HIS A 70 -1.07 3.09 6.94
CA HIS A 70 -0.34 2.85 8.18
C HIS A 70 0.38 4.11 8.66
N SER A 71 0.55 4.20 9.98
CA SER A 71 1.33 5.24 10.66
C SER A 71 2.00 4.64 11.89
N GLY A 72 2.89 5.39 12.54
CA GLY A 72 3.60 4.88 13.69
C GLY A 72 4.55 5.88 14.30
N PHE A 73 5.18 5.46 15.40
CA PHE A 73 6.24 6.20 16.07
C PHE A 73 7.19 5.24 16.78
N ASN A 74 8.39 5.72 17.08
CA ASN A 74 9.43 4.96 17.79
C ASN A 74 9.36 5.24 19.30
N CYS A 75 9.57 4.21 20.11
CA CYS A 75 9.56 4.32 21.58
C CYS A 75 10.93 4.69 22.17
N GLY A 76 11.93 4.91 21.32
CA GLY A 76 13.32 5.17 21.69
C GLY A 76 14.21 5.08 20.45
N PHE A 77 15.52 5.15 20.66
CA PHE A 77 16.50 4.96 19.60
C PHE A 77 16.38 3.55 18.99
N ASN A 78 16.32 3.46 17.66
CA ASN A 78 16.28 2.20 16.93
C ASN A 78 16.84 2.35 15.51
N CYS A 79 16.95 1.22 14.81
CA CYS A 79 17.25 1.13 13.39
C CYS A 79 16.28 0.13 12.75
N ALA A 80 15.71 0.48 11.61
CA ALA A 80 14.79 -0.36 10.86
C ALA A 80 15.05 -0.22 9.35
N GLU A 81 14.73 -1.25 8.59
CA GLU A 81 14.84 -1.28 7.13
C GLU A 81 13.50 -1.71 6.53
N ALA A 82 13.19 -1.22 5.33
CA ALA A 82 11.93 -1.49 4.65
C ALA A 82 12.15 -1.73 3.15
N VAL A 83 11.36 -2.65 2.58
CA VAL A 83 11.36 -2.97 1.15
C VAL A 83 9.93 -3.21 0.67
N ASN A 84 9.66 -2.89 -0.60
CA ASN A 84 8.40 -3.20 -1.26
C ASN A 84 8.50 -4.54 -2.00
N VAL A 85 7.43 -5.34 -1.97
CA VAL A 85 7.31 -6.60 -2.70
C VAL A 85 5.98 -6.63 -3.48
N ALA A 86 5.98 -7.31 -4.62
CA ALA A 86 4.84 -7.39 -5.53
C ALA A 86 4.58 -8.86 -5.95
N PRO A 87 3.90 -9.67 -5.13
CA PRO A 87 3.45 -11.00 -5.54
C PRO A 87 2.39 -10.92 -6.65
N VAL A 88 2.04 -12.04 -7.28
CA VAL A 88 1.13 -12.05 -8.44
C VAL A 88 -0.24 -11.43 -8.10
N ASP A 89 -0.77 -11.66 -6.90
CA ASP A 89 -2.03 -11.06 -6.44
C ASP A 89 -1.98 -9.53 -6.33
N TRP A 90 -0.79 -8.93 -6.17
CA TRP A 90 -0.63 -7.47 -6.17
C TRP A 90 -0.96 -6.84 -7.53
N LEU A 91 -0.81 -7.57 -8.64
CA LEU A 91 -0.99 -7.00 -10.00
C LEU A 91 -2.35 -6.30 -10.16
N ARG A 92 -3.42 -6.89 -9.61
CA ARG A 92 -4.76 -6.28 -9.64
C ARG A 92 -4.80 -4.95 -8.87
N HIS A 93 -4.17 -4.90 -7.70
CA HIS A 93 -4.08 -3.68 -6.90
C HIS A 93 -3.22 -2.61 -7.60
N GLY A 94 -2.14 -3.03 -8.25
CA GLY A 94 -1.27 -2.17 -9.05
C GLY A 94 -2.03 -1.50 -10.19
N HIS A 95 -2.85 -2.25 -10.94
CA HIS A 95 -3.67 -1.70 -12.02
C HIS A 95 -4.65 -0.63 -11.52
N ILE A 96 -5.38 -0.92 -10.43
CA ILE A 96 -6.30 0.04 -9.80
C ILE A 96 -5.55 1.31 -9.36
N ALA A 97 -4.33 1.16 -8.83
CA ALA A 97 -3.52 2.30 -8.42
C ALA A 97 -3.11 3.19 -9.60
N ILE A 98 -2.82 2.60 -10.77
CA ILE A 98 -2.48 3.36 -11.98
C ILE A 98 -3.67 4.19 -12.46
N ASP A 99 -4.88 3.64 -12.47
CA ASP A 99 -6.08 4.39 -12.83
C ASP A 99 -6.32 5.56 -11.86
N LEU A 100 -6.20 5.32 -10.56
CA LEU A 100 -6.30 6.38 -9.54
C LEU A 100 -5.25 7.47 -9.73
N TYR A 101 -4.00 7.08 -10.02
CA TYR A 101 -2.93 8.05 -10.29
C TYR A 101 -3.18 8.84 -11.57
N ARG A 102 -3.76 8.23 -12.60
CA ARG A 102 -4.17 8.95 -13.81
C ARG A 102 -5.22 10.01 -13.51
N GLU A 103 -6.26 9.66 -12.73
CA GLU A 103 -7.30 10.61 -12.30
C GLU A 103 -6.73 11.76 -11.48
N GLN A 104 -5.77 11.45 -10.60
CA GLN A 104 -5.08 12.43 -9.75
C GLN A 104 -3.97 13.20 -10.48
N ARG A 105 -3.71 12.91 -11.76
CA ARG A 105 -2.56 13.45 -12.54
C ARG A 105 -1.22 13.26 -11.83
N ARG A 106 -1.07 12.13 -11.14
CA ARG A 106 0.10 11.79 -10.35
C ARG A 106 1.09 10.96 -11.18
N LYS A 107 2.37 11.32 -11.10
CA LYS A 107 3.46 10.52 -11.69
C LYS A 107 3.61 9.17 -10.98
N THR A 108 3.78 8.12 -11.77
CA THR A 108 4.02 6.76 -11.30
C THR A 108 5.50 6.53 -11.01
N SER A 109 5.83 5.78 -9.95
CA SER A 109 7.24 5.45 -9.61
C SER A 109 7.82 4.33 -10.48
N ILE A 110 6.97 3.49 -11.07
CA ILE A 110 7.33 2.32 -11.88
C ILE A 110 6.34 2.15 -13.04
N SER A 111 6.74 1.42 -14.08
CA SER A 111 5.82 1.00 -15.16
C SER A 111 5.12 -0.30 -14.76
N HIS A 112 3.81 -0.20 -14.50
CA HIS A 112 2.98 -1.37 -14.15
C HIS A 112 2.93 -2.39 -15.29
N ASP A 113 2.71 -1.93 -16.53
CA ASP A 113 2.62 -2.80 -17.70
C ASP A 113 3.92 -3.56 -17.95
N LYS A 114 5.09 -2.95 -17.67
CA LYS A 114 6.37 -3.64 -17.76
C LYS A 114 6.45 -4.82 -16.79
N LEU A 115 5.93 -4.68 -15.56
CA LEU A 115 5.87 -5.78 -14.59
C LEU A 115 4.87 -6.86 -15.02
N LEU A 116 3.68 -6.45 -15.48
CA LEU A 116 2.64 -7.38 -15.93
C LEU A 116 3.10 -8.21 -17.13
N LEU A 117 3.65 -7.56 -18.16
CA LEU A 117 4.18 -8.23 -19.35
C LEU A 117 5.41 -9.09 -19.00
N GLY A 118 6.24 -8.63 -18.06
CA GLY A 118 7.36 -9.43 -17.54
C GLY A 118 6.88 -10.72 -16.88
N ALA A 119 5.91 -10.63 -15.98
CA ALA A 119 5.32 -11.79 -15.31
C ALA A 119 4.65 -12.75 -16.30
N ALA A 120 3.88 -12.22 -17.25
CA ALA A 120 3.24 -13.02 -18.30
C ALA A 120 4.27 -13.77 -19.17
N ARG A 121 5.36 -13.09 -19.55
CA ARG A 121 6.44 -13.71 -20.34
C ARG A 121 7.12 -14.84 -19.58
N GLU A 122 7.45 -14.65 -18.31
CA GLU A 122 8.07 -15.72 -17.50
C GLU A 122 7.11 -16.90 -17.29
N ALA A 123 5.80 -16.65 -17.12
CA ALA A 123 4.80 -17.71 -17.04
C ALA A 123 4.69 -18.51 -18.35
N VAL A 124 4.65 -17.82 -19.51
CA VAL A 124 4.64 -18.47 -20.83
C VAL A 124 5.91 -19.29 -21.05
N ARG A 125 7.07 -18.74 -20.67
CA ARG A 125 8.35 -19.44 -20.75
C ARG A 125 8.36 -20.71 -19.89
N ALA A 126 7.92 -20.62 -18.63
CA ALA A 126 7.82 -21.78 -17.74
C ALA A 126 6.86 -22.84 -18.30
N GLN A 127 5.71 -22.43 -18.83
CA GLN A 127 4.76 -23.33 -19.47
C GLN A 127 5.34 -24.02 -20.71
N TRP A 128 6.10 -23.28 -21.52
CA TRP A 128 6.80 -23.80 -22.69
C TRP A 128 7.85 -24.83 -22.28
N GLU A 129 8.70 -24.52 -21.29
CA GLU A 129 9.69 -25.44 -20.74
C GLU A 129 9.03 -26.72 -20.23
N ILE A 130 7.93 -26.64 -19.49
CA ILE A 130 7.16 -27.81 -19.02
C ILE A 130 6.59 -28.63 -20.20
N THR A 131 6.06 -27.96 -21.23
CA THR A 131 5.38 -28.63 -22.35
C THR A 131 6.36 -29.30 -23.31
N LEU A 132 7.54 -28.70 -23.53
CA LEU A 132 8.58 -29.23 -24.41
C LEU A 132 9.51 -30.22 -23.70
N LEU A 133 9.82 -29.98 -22.42
CA LEU A 133 10.58 -30.90 -21.58
C LEU A 133 9.66 -31.93 -20.91
N LYS A 134 8.66 -32.45 -21.63
CA LYS A 134 7.96 -33.69 -21.23
C LYS A 134 8.98 -34.83 -21.09
N LYS A 135 9.67 -34.86 -19.93
CA LYS A 135 10.11 -36.07 -19.27
C LYS A 135 8.83 -36.84 -19.02
N ASN A 136 8.67 -37.92 -19.76
CA ASN A 136 7.78 -39.01 -19.43
C ASN A 136 7.92 -39.28 -17.93
N THR A 137 6.85 -39.01 -17.19
CA THR A 137 6.56 -39.71 -15.94
C THR A 137 5.40 -40.63 -16.25
#